data_AF-A0A7X9BPJ6-F1
#
_entry.id   AF-A0A7X9BPJ6-F1
#
_cell.length_a   1.000
_cell.length_b   1.000
_cell.length_c   1.000
_cell.angle_alpha   90.00
_cell.angle_beta   90.00
_cell.angle_gamma   90.00
#
_symmetry.space_group_name_H-M   'P 1'
#
loop_
_entity.id
_entity.type
_entity.pdbx_description
1 polymer ?
#
loop_
_entity_poly.entity_id
_entity_poly.type
_entity_poly.pdbx_seq_one_letter_code
_entity_poly.pdbx_strand_id
1 'polypeptide(L)'
;MRKETFKKQIQTELATLIYESAHQGRFSSAEMLCLLELLEAVAARRDWPLFDCLRRWMAAESDSEQYREISEIIKATLINVDFQDAGSVQTNTEIICSLVKELE
;
A
#
# COMPACT_ATOMS: atom_id res chain seq x y z
N MET A 1 -24.26 8.41 -12.35
CA MET A 1 -24.33 6.97 -12.70
C MET A 1 -23.10 6.44 -13.45
N ARG A 2 -22.59 7.04 -14.55
CA ARG A 2 -21.42 6.49 -15.30
C ARG A 2 -20.08 6.42 -14.52
N LYS A 3 -19.81 7.36 -13.60
CA LYS A 3 -18.53 7.42 -12.87
C LYS A 3 -18.38 6.30 -11.82
N GLU A 4 -19.48 5.92 -11.17
CA GLU A 4 -19.51 4.86 -10.15
C GLU A 4 -19.17 3.49 -10.76
N THR A 5 -19.74 3.21 -11.94
CA THR A 5 -19.55 1.96 -12.66
C THR A 5 -18.11 1.82 -13.17
N PHE A 6 -17.54 2.89 -13.70
CA PHE A 6 -16.17 2.90 -14.18
C PHE A 6 -15.14 2.66 -13.06
N LYS A 7 -15.35 3.27 -11.89
CA LYS A 7 -14.49 3.07 -10.72
C LYS A 7 -14.51 1.62 -10.24
N LYS A 8 -15.70 1.01 -10.15
CA LYS A 8 -15.85 -0.40 -9.77
C LYS A 8 -15.18 -1.34 -10.78
N GLN A 9 -15.27 -1.03 -12.07
CA GLN A 9 -14.62 -1.83 -13.10
C GLN A 9 -13.09 -1.83 -12.95
N ILE A 10 -12.47 -0.66 -12.76
CA ILE A 10 -11.03 -0.54 -12.51
C ILE A 10 -10.62 -1.33 -11.26
N GLN A 11 -11.42 -1.28 -10.19
CA GLN A 11 -11.15 -2.05 -8.97
C GLN A 11 -11.17 -3.56 -9.22
N THR A 12 -12.16 -4.06 -9.95
CA THR A 12 -12.24 -5.48 -10.30
C THR A 12 -11.05 -5.92 -11.15
N GLU A 13 -10.67 -5.12 -12.14
CA GLU A 13 -9.51 -5.41 -13.01
C GLU A 13 -8.20 -5.42 -12.21
N LEU A 14 -7.98 -4.45 -11.32
CA LEU A 14 -6.80 -4.41 -10.46
C LEU A 14 -6.76 -5.58 -9.46
N ALA A 15 -7.89 -5.91 -8.84
CA ALA A 15 -7.98 -7.07 -7.94
C ALA A 15 -7.66 -8.38 -8.67
N THR A 16 -8.10 -8.50 -9.93
CA THR A 16 -7.81 -9.66 -10.78
C THR A 16 -6.32 -9.76 -11.08
N LEU A 17 -5.69 -8.64 -11.46
CA LEU A 17 -4.24 -8.59 -11.72
C LEU A 17 -3.40 -8.93 -10.47
N ILE A 18 -3.82 -8.46 -9.29
CA ILE A 18 -3.17 -8.81 -8.02
C ILE A 18 -3.27 -10.31 -7.77
N TYR A 19 -4.46 -10.90 -7.92
CA TYR A 19 -4.69 -12.33 -7.74
C TYR A 19 -3.88 -13.18 -8.73
N GLU A 20 -3.90 -12.85 -10.02
CA GLU A 20 -3.15 -13.57 -11.05
C GLU A 20 -1.64 -13.50 -10.81
N SER A 21 -1.14 -12.33 -10.42
CA SER A 21 0.29 -12.14 -10.11
C SER A 21 0.72 -12.95 -8.89
N ALA A 22 -0.12 -13.03 -7.86
CA ALA A 22 0.10 -13.89 -6.70
C ALA A 22 0.10 -15.38 -7.09
N HIS A 23 -0.83 -15.80 -7.96
CA HIS A 23 -0.88 -17.18 -8.45
C HIS A 23 0.34 -17.56 -9.31
N GLN A 24 0.94 -16.57 -9.99
CA GLN A 24 2.22 -16.71 -10.69
C GLN A 24 3.44 -16.69 -9.76
N GLY A 25 3.25 -16.59 -8.44
CA GLY A 25 4.33 -16.57 -7.45
C GLY A 25 5.10 -15.25 -7.37
N ARG A 26 4.56 -14.16 -7.93
CA ARG A 26 5.20 -12.83 -7.87
C ARG A 26 5.04 -12.14 -6.51
N PHE A 27 4.04 -12.57 -5.75
CA PHE A 27 3.74 -12.09 -4.39
C PHE A 27 3.43 -13.30 -3.51
N SER A 28 3.78 -13.19 -2.24
CA SER A 28 3.27 -14.05 -1.18
C SER A 28 1.77 -13.79 -0.94
N SER A 29 1.09 -14.71 -0.27
CA SER A 29 -0.31 -14.52 0.12
C SER A 29 -0.53 -13.31 1.02
N ALA A 30 0.45 -12.97 1.87
CA ALA A 30 0.39 -11.81 2.75
C ALA A 30 0.49 -10.49 1.97
N GLU A 31 1.41 -10.41 1.00
CA GLU A 31 1.52 -9.26 0.10
C GLU A 31 0.27 -9.10 -0.76
N MET A 32 -0.30 -10.20 -1.28
CA MET A 32 -1.54 -10.17 -2.03
C MET A 32 -2.70 -9.57 -1.20
N LEU A 33 -2.86 -10.02 0.05
CA LEU A 33 -3.91 -9.52 0.94
C LEU A 33 -3.72 -8.03 1.23
N CYS A 34 -2.51 -7.61 1.58
CA CYS A 34 -2.17 -6.21 1.80
C CYS A 34 -2.50 -5.33 0.58
N LEU A 35 -2.16 -5.78 -0.63
CA LEU A 35 -2.47 -5.04 -1.87
C LEU A 35 -3.99 -4.91 -2.12
N LEU A 36 -4.77 -5.95 -1.81
CA LEU A 36 -6.23 -5.91 -1.94
C LEU A 36 -6.86 -4.95 -0.92
N GLU A 37 -6.37 -4.96 0.32
CA GLU A 37 -6.83 -4.05 1.38
C GLU A 37 -6.49 -2.60 1.07
N LEU A 38 -5.28 -2.33 0.54
CA LEU A 38 -4.91 -1.00 0.06
C LEU A 38 -5.81 -0.54 -1.10
N LEU A 39 -6.13 -1.42 -2.05
CA LEU A 39 -7.04 -1.11 -3.16
C LEU A 39 -8.43 -0.73 -2.64
N GLU A 40 -8.93 -1.43 -1.63
CA GLU A 40 -10.20 -1.11 -0.95
C GLU A 40 -10.13 0.22 -0.18
N ALA A 41 -9.01 0.51 0.50
CA ALA A 41 -8.81 1.78 1.20
C ALA A 41 -8.80 2.98 0.23
N VAL A 42 -8.05 2.89 -0.89
CA VAL A 42 -8.05 3.89 -1.98
C VAL A 42 -9.47 4.05 -2.54
N ALA A 43 -10.15 2.93 -2.78
CA ALA A 43 -11.51 2.89 -3.27
C ALA A 43 -12.48 3.64 -2.35
N ALA A 44 -12.36 3.45 -1.04
CA ALA A 44 -13.19 4.12 -0.05
C ALA A 44 -12.82 5.60 0.15
N ARG A 45 -11.72 6.10 -0.46
CA ARG A 45 -11.10 7.40 -0.16
C ARG A 45 -10.79 7.57 1.33
N ARG A 46 -10.53 6.46 2.02
CA ARG A 46 -10.03 6.49 3.38
C ARG A 46 -8.53 6.77 3.32
N ASP A 47 -8.03 7.57 4.25
CA ASP A 47 -6.60 7.73 4.56
C ASP A 47 -5.69 8.30 3.47
N TRP A 48 -6.01 9.52 3.02
CA TRP A 48 -5.10 10.36 2.21
C TRP A 48 -3.66 10.43 2.77
N PRO A 49 -3.41 10.58 4.09
CA PRO A 49 -2.05 10.73 4.61
C PRO A 49 -1.11 9.56 4.28
N LEU A 50 -1.58 8.32 4.39
CA LEU A 50 -0.77 7.14 4.06
C LEU A 50 -0.37 7.14 2.59
N PHE A 51 -1.32 7.41 1.68
CA PHE A 51 -1.04 7.43 0.25
C PHE A 51 -0.05 8.51 -0.17
N ASP A 52 -0.08 9.67 0.48
CA ASP A 52 0.92 10.71 0.21
C ASP A 52 2.33 10.26 0.64
N CYS A 53 2.45 9.61 1.80
CA CYS A 53 3.72 9.04 2.26
C CYS A 53 4.22 7.91 1.34
N LEU A 54 3.35 6.99 0.91
CA LEU A 54 3.72 5.95 -0.05
C LEU A 54 4.16 6.51 -1.39
N ARG A 55 3.54 7.60 -1.86
CA ARG A 55 3.96 8.28 -3.10
C ARG A 55 5.35 8.90 -2.95
N ARG A 56 5.64 9.53 -1.81
CA ARG A 56 6.98 10.08 -1.50
C ARG A 56 8.02 8.97 -1.43
N TRP A 57 7.71 7.86 -0.78
CA TRP A 57 8.58 6.68 -0.73
C TRP A 57 8.94 6.16 -2.12
N MET A 58 7.97 6.03 -3.02
CA MET A 58 8.22 5.60 -4.41
C MET A 58 9.03 6.60 -5.23
N ALA A 59 9.06 7.88 -4.83
CA ALA A 59 9.81 8.93 -5.51
C ALA A 59 11.22 9.13 -4.95
N ALA A 60 11.55 8.54 -3.80
CA ALA A 60 12.86 8.64 -3.18
C ALA A 60 13.94 7.86 -3.95
N GLU A 61 15.20 8.25 -3.79
CA GLU A 61 16.34 7.66 -4.50
C GLU A 61 16.58 6.21 -4.06
N SER A 62 16.39 5.27 -4.98
CA SER A 62 16.25 3.84 -4.66
C SER A 62 17.57 3.03 -4.60
N ASP A 63 18.70 3.65 -4.92
CA ASP A 63 19.99 2.97 -5.04
C ASP A 63 20.81 2.94 -3.74
N SER A 64 20.39 3.67 -2.69
CA SER A 64 21.10 3.70 -1.40
C SER A 64 20.81 2.45 -0.55
N GLU A 65 21.80 2.04 0.27
CA GLU A 65 21.62 0.95 1.23
C GLU A 65 20.54 1.28 2.27
N GLN A 66 20.52 2.53 2.74
CA GLN A 66 19.48 3.06 3.63
C GLN A 66 18.08 2.93 3.02
N TYR A 67 17.92 3.26 1.73
CA TYR A 67 16.63 3.08 1.04
C TYR A 67 16.16 1.64 1.10
N ARG A 68 17.06 0.67 0.89
CA ARG A 68 16.70 -0.76 0.93
C ARG A 68 16.27 -1.18 2.33
N GLU A 69 17.02 -0.82 3.36
CA GLU A 69 16.68 -1.17 4.75
C GLU A 69 15.33 -0.58 5.17
N ILE A 70 15.15 0.71 4.95
CA ILE A 70 13.90 1.41 5.29
C ILE A 70 12.73 0.85 4.48
N SER A 71 12.94 0.54 3.19
CA SER A 71 11.91 -0.05 2.34
C SER A 71 11.44 -1.42 2.85
N GLU A 72 12.34 -2.25 3.35
CA GLU A 72 11.95 -3.55 3.94
C GLU A 72 11.14 -3.36 5.23
N ILE A 73 11.49 -2.36 6.06
CA ILE A 73 10.70 -2.02 7.26
C ILE A 73 9.32 -1.51 6.86
N ILE A 74 9.22 -0.61 5.88
CA ILE A 74 7.94 -0.08 5.39
C ILE A 74 7.06 -1.22 4.86
N LYS A 75 7.61 -2.14 4.04
CA LYS A 75 6.87 -3.31 3.54
C LYS A 75 6.39 -4.21 4.67
N ALA A 76 7.27 -4.55 5.61
CA ALA A 76 6.92 -5.37 6.75
C ALA A 76 5.81 -4.71 7.60
N THR A 77 5.88 -3.39 7.77
CA THR A 77 4.85 -2.62 8.48
C THR A 77 3.52 -2.71 7.72
N LEU A 78 3.51 -2.41 6.42
CA LEU A 78 2.31 -2.47 5.55
C LEU A 78 1.62 -3.83 5.56
N ILE A 79 2.39 -4.92 5.53
CA ILE A 79 1.85 -6.29 5.53
C ILE A 79 1.15 -6.63 6.85
N ASN A 80 1.58 -6.02 7.96
CA ASN A 80 1.03 -6.29 9.29
C ASN A 80 -0.03 -5.27 9.73
N VAL A 81 -0.36 -4.27 8.91
CA VAL A 81 -1.43 -3.32 9.22
C VAL A 81 -2.77 -4.03 9.19
N ASP A 82 -3.52 -3.95 10.29
CA ASP A 82 -4.96 -4.21 10.24
C ASP A 82 -5.67 -2.99 9.65
N PHE A 83 -6.07 -3.07 8.39
CA PHE A 83 -6.77 -1.99 7.68
C PHE A 83 -8.25 -1.85 8.09
N GLN A 84 -8.79 -2.78 8.88
CA GLN A 84 -10.15 -2.69 9.42
C GLN A 84 -10.19 -1.94 10.77
N ASP A 85 -9.04 -1.80 11.45
CA ASP A 85 -8.90 -1.02 12.66
C ASP A 85 -8.30 0.37 12.38
N ALA A 86 -9.08 1.42 12.63
CA ALA A 86 -8.65 2.80 12.43
C ALA A 86 -7.47 3.21 13.32
N GLY A 87 -7.34 2.62 14.52
CA GLY A 87 -6.21 2.88 15.41
C GLY A 87 -4.91 2.31 14.85
N SER A 88 -4.95 1.04 14.44
CA SER A 88 -3.88 0.37 13.69
C SER A 88 -3.46 1.17 12.45
N VAL A 89 -4.40 1.56 11.59
CA VAL A 89 -4.08 2.36 10.39
C VAL A 89 -3.40 3.67 10.74
N GLN A 90 -3.90 4.40 11.74
CA GLN A 90 -3.31 5.66 12.15
C GLN A 90 -1.87 5.47 12.66
N THR A 91 -1.65 4.56 13.60
CA THR A 91 -0.33 4.31 14.18
C THR A 91 0.67 3.86 13.11
N ASN A 92 0.28 2.92 12.25
CA ASN A 92 1.16 2.45 11.19
C ASN A 92 1.43 3.51 10.12
N THR A 93 0.46 4.39 9.83
CA THR A 93 0.68 5.54 8.96
C THR A 93 1.72 6.50 9.54
N GLU A 94 1.66 6.81 10.83
CA GLU A 94 2.64 7.66 11.50
C GLU A 94 4.06 7.06 11.43
N ILE A 95 4.19 5.75 11.66
CA ILE A 95 5.46 5.02 11.54
C ILE A 95 6.01 5.11 10.11
N ILE A 96 5.20 4.74 9.12
CA ILE A 96 5.60 4.76 7.70
C ILE A 96 6.01 6.17 7.28
N CYS A 97 5.23 7.19 7.63
CA CYS A 97 5.55 8.57 7.30
C CYS A 97 6.82 9.07 8.00
N SER A 98 7.14 8.57 9.20
CA SER A 98 8.42 8.87 9.87
C SER A 98 9.59 8.28 9.09
N LEU A 99 9.50 7.01 8.70
CA LEU A 99 10.52 6.30 7.95
C LEU A 99 10.76 6.94 6.58
N VAL A 100 9.70 7.34 5.88
CA VAL A 100 9.81 8.01 4.57
C VAL A 100 10.55 9.34 4.66
N LYS A 101 10.41 10.08 5.78
CA LYS A 101 11.17 11.33 5.98
C LYS A 101 12.66 11.11 6.13
N GLU A 102 13.10 9.93 6.54
CA GLU A 102 14.53 9.60 6.63
C GLU A 102 15.16 9.33 5.25
N LEU A 103 14.35 9.23 4.20
CA LEU A 103 14.76 9.02 2.81
C LEU A 103 14.80 10.32 1.98
N GLU A 104 14.53 11.47 2.60
CA GLU A 104 14.51 12.81 1.98
C GLU A 104 15.70 13.65 2.40
#